data_AF-A0A519S3U4-F1
#
_entry.id   AF-A0A519S3U4-F1
#
_cell.length_a   1.000
_cell.length_b   1.000
_cell.length_c   1.000
_cell.angle_alpha   90.00
_cell.angle_beta   90.00
_cell.angle_gamma   90.00
#
_symmetry.space_group_name_H-M   'P 1'
#
loop_
_entity.id
_entity.type
_entity.pdbx_description
1 polymer ?
#
loop_
_entity_poly.entity_id
_entity_poly.type
_entity_poly.pdbx_seq_one_letter_code
_entity_poly.pdbx_strand_id
1 'polypeptide(L)'
;MKLIIQIILILFSVTSLGQTQKTTSIKLSTGDCRKNEAYSWRADTILFYKLPEDTLVFKVIPRQYRQFPIKLDNISVGEYKLTFKNNFKQLVIKRIRLTDQENNSIILCPDNLLDYPQNTLLKLQDEDTIAINFHSQGCFHTTVSKILIIKQVDKYLARLYDVNWGYVTKRKRTKVVNRGDSLVKTVTMTKQNIQDFNRFENEINFVNDGGCTTTDWYDIKSSYLNKKATDGSCSWGGFYYLRKSFFGDRE
;
A
#
# COMPACT_ATOMS: atom_id res chain seq x y z
N MET A 1 -28.76 85.19 -5.94
CA MET A 1 -27.34 85.25 -6.36
C MET A 1 -26.62 84.05 -5.76
N LYS A 2 -25.69 83.45 -6.51
CA LYS A 2 -25.42 82.01 -6.60
C LYS A 2 -24.93 81.31 -5.33
N LEU A 3 -25.51 80.12 -5.12
CA LEU A 3 -25.19 79.07 -4.15
C LEU A 3 -23.73 78.59 -4.36
N ILE A 4 -22.90 78.65 -3.32
CA ILE A 4 -21.54 78.09 -3.32
C ILE A 4 -21.66 76.60 -2.92
N ILE A 5 -21.55 75.72 -3.91
CA ILE A 5 -21.53 74.27 -3.71
C ILE A 5 -20.09 73.87 -3.32
N GLN A 6 -19.87 73.61 -2.03
CA GLN A 6 -18.66 72.96 -1.53
C GLN A 6 -18.69 71.48 -1.93
N ILE A 7 -17.91 71.14 -2.95
CA ILE A 7 -17.63 69.75 -3.33
C ILE A 7 -16.63 69.19 -2.33
N ILE A 8 -17.11 68.43 -1.34
CA ILE A 8 -16.26 67.64 -0.44
C ILE A 8 -15.84 66.38 -1.20
N LEU A 9 -14.60 66.38 -1.69
CA LEU A 9 -13.93 65.22 -2.28
C LEU A 9 -13.58 64.24 -1.14
N ILE A 10 -14.45 63.27 -0.86
CA ILE A 10 -14.14 62.17 0.06
C ILE A 10 -13.24 61.18 -0.69
N LEU A 11 -11.93 61.34 -0.57
CA LEU A 11 -10.94 60.31 -0.90
C LEU A 11 -11.13 59.14 0.07
N PHE A 12 -11.95 58.16 -0.29
CA PHE A 12 -11.88 56.83 0.28
C PHE A 12 -10.57 56.19 -0.20
N SER A 13 -9.49 56.43 0.54
CA SER A 13 -8.31 55.57 0.50
C SER A 13 -8.74 54.21 1.04
N VAL A 14 -9.22 53.34 0.14
CA VAL A 14 -9.36 51.91 0.39
C VAL A 14 -7.95 51.38 0.58
N THR A 15 -7.42 51.50 1.80
CA THR A 15 -6.27 50.74 2.22
C THR A 15 -6.75 49.29 2.25
N SER A 16 -6.55 48.60 1.13
CA SER A 16 -6.59 47.15 1.09
C SER A 16 -5.50 46.67 2.04
N LEU A 17 -5.86 46.51 3.32
CA LEU A 17 -5.13 45.70 4.28
C LEU A 17 -5.12 44.30 3.69
N GLY A 18 -4.15 44.04 2.82
CA GLY A 18 -3.84 42.72 2.33
C GLY A 18 -3.45 41.90 3.54
N GLN A 19 -4.40 41.15 4.09
CA GLN A 19 -4.09 40.15 5.09
C GLN A 19 -3.09 39.20 4.44
N THR A 20 -1.83 39.28 4.88
CA THR A 20 -0.79 38.35 4.45
C THR A 20 -1.24 36.97 4.88
N GLN A 21 -1.56 36.13 3.89
CA GLN A 21 -1.98 34.77 4.15
C GLN A 21 -0.84 34.03 4.84
N LYS A 22 -1.06 33.53 6.06
CA LYS A 22 -0.07 32.71 6.76
C LYS A 22 0.32 31.51 5.89
N THR A 23 1.62 31.27 5.79
CA THR A 23 2.19 30.13 5.07
C THR A 23 2.93 29.19 6.01
N THR A 24 3.12 27.95 5.57
CA THR A 24 3.82 26.88 6.28
C THR A 24 4.63 26.03 5.30
N SER A 25 5.38 25.06 5.84
CA SER A 25 6.11 24.05 5.09
C SER A 25 5.51 22.66 5.30
N ILE A 26 5.56 21.84 4.25
CA ILE A 26 5.15 20.44 4.26
C ILE A 26 6.38 19.55 4.18
N LYS A 27 6.43 18.50 5.01
CA LYS A 27 7.33 17.34 4.84
C LYS A 27 6.52 16.16 4.33
N LEU A 28 6.61 15.87 3.05
CA LEU A 28 5.83 14.85 2.37
C LEU A 28 6.66 13.58 2.18
N SER A 29 6.23 12.49 2.80
CA SER A 29 6.80 11.16 2.64
C SER A 29 5.81 10.23 1.95
N THR A 30 6.32 9.35 1.11
CA THR A 30 5.66 8.12 0.67
C THR A 30 6.38 6.95 1.33
N GLY A 31 5.75 5.80 1.53
CA GLY A 31 6.43 4.67 2.16
C GLY A 31 5.64 3.37 2.17
N ASP A 32 6.26 2.34 2.75
CA ASP A 32 5.59 1.09 3.11
C ASP A 32 5.01 1.24 4.51
N CYS A 33 3.71 1.46 4.58
CA CYS A 33 3.03 1.63 5.85
C CYS A 33 2.91 0.33 6.65
N ARG A 34 3.31 -0.83 6.11
CA ARG A 34 3.55 -2.04 6.94
C ARG A 34 4.81 -1.94 7.77
N LYS A 35 5.86 -1.29 7.24
CA LYS A 35 7.18 -1.20 7.89
C LYS A 35 7.37 0.11 8.66
N ASN A 36 6.44 1.07 8.54
CA ASN A 36 6.60 2.46 8.98
C ASN A 36 7.87 3.11 8.39
N GLU A 37 8.28 2.67 7.20
CA GLU A 37 9.48 3.15 6.52
C GLU A 37 9.08 4.11 5.39
N ALA A 38 9.56 5.34 5.46
CA ALA A 38 9.43 6.30 4.37
C ALA A 38 10.44 5.98 3.26
N TYR A 39 9.98 5.78 2.03
CA TYR A 39 10.84 5.67 0.86
C TYR A 39 10.14 6.03 -0.47
N SER A 40 10.98 6.32 -1.46
CA SER A 40 10.65 7.04 -2.72
C SER A 40 9.92 6.24 -3.80
N TRP A 41 9.82 4.91 -3.68
CA TRP A 41 9.61 4.09 -4.87
C TRP A 41 8.17 4.17 -5.41
N ARG A 42 8.07 4.64 -6.66
CA ARG A 42 6.92 4.47 -7.58
C ARG A 42 5.60 5.14 -7.18
N ALA A 43 5.61 6.14 -6.32
CA ALA A 43 4.41 6.92 -6.05
C ALA A 43 3.93 7.68 -7.30
N ASP A 44 2.60 7.67 -7.51
CA ASP A 44 1.92 8.44 -8.56
C ASP A 44 2.07 9.96 -8.32
N THR A 45 1.64 10.76 -9.29
CA THR A 45 1.52 12.20 -9.10
C THR A 45 0.52 12.51 -8.00
N ILE A 46 0.93 13.33 -7.04
CA ILE A 46 0.10 13.77 -5.92
C ILE A 46 -0.42 15.16 -6.25
N LEU A 47 -1.74 15.31 -6.26
CA LEU A 47 -2.41 16.58 -6.56
C LEU A 47 -2.96 17.17 -5.26
N PHE A 48 -2.72 18.46 -5.03
CA PHE A 48 -3.19 19.19 -3.86
C PHE A 48 -4.28 20.17 -4.25
N TYR A 49 -5.47 19.97 -3.71
CA TYR A 49 -6.62 20.84 -3.88
C TYR A 49 -6.90 21.59 -2.58
N LYS A 50 -7.08 22.91 -2.64
CA LYS A 50 -7.47 23.73 -1.49
C LYS A 50 -8.98 23.70 -1.30
N LEU A 51 -9.41 23.54 -0.06
CA LEU A 51 -10.82 23.48 0.32
C LEU A 51 -11.27 24.81 0.96
N PRO A 52 -12.57 25.19 0.81
CA PRO A 52 -13.65 24.43 0.18
C PRO A 52 -13.75 24.53 -1.35
N GLU A 53 -12.98 25.40 -2.00
CA GLU A 53 -13.17 25.75 -3.42
C GLU A 53 -12.77 24.63 -4.41
N ASP A 54 -12.11 23.59 -3.91
CA ASP A 54 -11.59 22.46 -4.67
C ASP A 54 -10.64 22.86 -5.82
N THR A 55 -9.83 23.88 -5.56
CA THR A 55 -8.89 24.44 -6.54
C THR A 55 -7.55 23.73 -6.49
N LEU A 56 -7.05 23.23 -7.62
CA LEU A 56 -5.72 22.63 -7.71
C LEU A 56 -4.66 23.71 -7.48
N VAL A 57 -3.91 23.60 -6.39
CA VAL A 57 -2.88 24.59 -6.02
C VAL A 57 -1.51 24.16 -6.52
N PHE A 58 -1.16 22.88 -6.38
CA PHE A 58 0.11 22.35 -6.89
C PHE A 58 0.07 20.83 -7.09
N LYS A 59 1.03 20.35 -7.88
CA LYS A 59 1.27 18.94 -8.17
C LYS A 59 2.67 18.54 -7.71
N VAL A 60 2.80 17.37 -7.12
CA VAL A 60 4.09 16.78 -6.74
C VAL A 60 4.26 15.51 -7.55
N ILE A 61 5.35 15.43 -8.30
CA ILE A 61 5.74 14.22 -9.04
C ILE A 61 6.92 13.62 -8.27
N PRO A 62 6.72 12.60 -7.42
CA PRO A 62 7.75 12.14 -6.47
C PRO A 62 9.08 11.75 -7.14
N ARG A 63 9.02 11.21 -8.38
CA ARG A 63 10.20 10.85 -9.17
C ARG A 63 11.12 12.01 -9.54
N GLN A 64 10.65 13.26 -9.45
CA GLN A 64 11.45 14.45 -9.71
C GLN A 64 12.32 14.87 -8.51
N TYR A 65 12.10 14.25 -7.35
CA TYR A 65 12.82 14.57 -6.11
C TYR A 65 13.84 13.48 -5.79
N ARG A 66 15.06 13.89 -5.47
CA ARG A 66 16.15 12.98 -5.08
C ARG A 66 16.19 12.68 -3.59
N GLN A 67 15.59 13.55 -2.77
CA GLN A 67 15.60 13.46 -1.31
C GLN A 67 14.18 13.34 -0.78
N PHE A 68 14.01 12.45 0.19
CA PHE A 68 12.76 12.23 0.92
C PHE A 68 13.02 12.42 2.43
N PRO A 69 12.10 13.02 3.20
CA PRO A 69 10.82 13.60 2.78
C PRO A 69 10.97 14.78 1.80
N ILE A 70 10.02 14.94 0.89
CA ILE A 70 9.93 16.09 -0.01
C ILE A 70 9.51 17.30 0.82
N LYS A 71 10.35 18.34 0.86
CA LYS A 71 10.04 19.61 1.52
C LYS A 71 9.36 20.56 0.53
N LEU A 72 8.18 21.07 0.89
CA LEU A 72 7.44 22.07 0.12
C LEU A 72 7.22 23.29 1.00
N ASP A 73 7.75 24.44 0.60
CA ASP A 73 7.70 25.68 1.38
C ASP A 73 6.64 26.66 0.85
N ASN A 74 6.33 27.68 1.64
CA ASN A 74 5.41 28.77 1.27
C ASN A 74 3.98 28.31 0.91
N ILE A 75 3.49 27.25 1.56
CA ILE A 75 2.14 26.73 1.34
C ILE A 75 1.15 27.43 2.28
N SER A 76 0.04 27.95 1.76
CA SER A 76 -0.95 28.61 2.61
C SER A 76 -1.54 27.68 3.68
N VAL A 77 -1.68 28.16 4.91
CA VAL A 77 -2.38 27.44 6.00
C VAL A 77 -3.85 27.24 5.62
N GLY A 78 -4.42 26.06 5.91
CA GLY A 78 -5.81 25.74 5.56
C GLY A 78 -6.10 24.26 5.37
N GLU A 79 -7.32 23.95 4.92
CA GLU A 79 -7.79 22.59 4.61
C GLU A 79 -7.46 22.21 3.16
N TYR A 80 -7.00 20.98 2.96
CA TYR A 80 -6.63 20.45 1.65
C TYR A 80 -7.18 19.06 1.41
N LYS A 81 -7.41 18.74 0.14
CA LYS A 81 -7.66 17.40 -0.38
C LYS A 81 -6.49 16.98 -1.25
N LEU A 82 -5.88 15.84 -0.93
CA LEU A 82 -4.81 15.23 -1.71
C LEU A 82 -5.36 14.06 -2.50
N THR A 83 -4.95 13.93 -3.75
CA THR A 83 -5.31 12.76 -4.58
C THR A 83 -4.10 12.14 -5.25
N PHE A 84 -4.02 10.81 -5.25
CA PHE A 84 -2.98 10.02 -5.92
C PHE A 84 -3.47 8.59 -6.17
N LYS A 85 -2.87 7.85 -7.12
CA LYS A 85 -3.12 6.40 -7.24
C LYS A 85 -2.18 5.59 -6.34
N ASN A 86 -2.73 4.61 -5.63
CA ASN A 86 -1.93 3.64 -4.88
C ASN A 86 -1.31 2.57 -5.82
N ASN A 87 -0.52 1.65 -5.25
CA ASN A 87 0.13 0.56 -5.97
C ASN A 87 -0.88 -0.38 -6.66
N PHE A 88 -2.11 -0.42 -6.15
CA PHE A 88 -3.25 -1.18 -6.64
C PHE A 88 -4.13 -0.41 -7.65
N LYS A 89 -3.65 0.75 -8.13
CA LYS A 89 -4.30 1.61 -9.13
C LYS A 89 -5.63 2.25 -8.68
N GLN A 90 -5.93 2.20 -7.38
CA GLN A 90 -7.10 2.87 -6.80
C GLN A 90 -6.78 4.36 -6.56
N LEU A 91 -7.74 5.24 -6.84
CA LEU A 91 -7.63 6.66 -6.53
C LEU A 91 -7.83 6.87 -5.03
N VAL A 92 -6.79 7.31 -4.33
CA VAL A 92 -6.83 7.65 -2.91
C VAL A 92 -7.13 9.13 -2.75
N ILE A 93 -8.05 9.46 -1.84
CA ILE A 93 -8.39 10.83 -1.47
C ILE A 93 -8.11 11.00 0.02
N LYS A 94 -7.20 11.92 0.37
CA LYS A 94 -6.82 12.20 1.76
C LYS A 94 -7.10 13.66 2.09
N ARG A 95 -7.89 13.92 3.13
CA ARG A 95 -8.09 15.27 3.68
C ARG A 95 -7.01 15.55 4.71
N ILE A 96 -6.45 16.75 4.68
CA ILE A 96 -5.46 17.22 5.65
C ILE A 96 -5.76 18.67 6.04
N ARG A 97 -5.31 19.04 7.23
CA ARG A 97 -5.27 20.43 7.69
C ARG A 97 -3.82 20.85 7.87
N LEU A 98 -3.42 21.91 7.17
CA LEU A 98 -2.13 22.56 7.39
C LEU A 98 -2.31 23.65 8.44
N THR A 99 -1.46 23.63 9.46
CA THR A 99 -1.41 24.66 10.52
C THR A 99 -0.19 25.56 10.32
N ASP A 100 -0.09 26.66 11.06
CA ASP A 100 1.05 27.58 11.04
C ASP A 100 2.30 27.04 11.76
N GLN A 101 2.31 25.77 12.14
CA GLN A 101 3.51 25.07 12.59
C GLN A 101 4.55 25.01 11.47
N GLU A 102 5.84 25.04 11.84
CA GLU A 102 6.93 25.05 10.86
C GLU A 102 6.97 23.81 9.96
N ASN A 103 6.46 22.66 10.42
CA ASN A 103 6.63 21.37 9.75
C ASN A 103 5.37 20.50 9.79
N ASN A 104 4.47 20.67 8.81
CA ASN A 104 3.34 19.78 8.62
C ASN A 104 3.83 18.48 7.95
N SER A 105 3.91 17.38 8.71
CA SER A 105 4.38 16.09 8.20
C SER A 105 3.24 15.25 7.65
N ILE A 106 3.35 14.83 6.39
CA ILE A 106 2.33 14.02 5.69
C ILE A 106 3.00 12.73 5.22
N ILE A 107 2.47 11.59 5.70
CA ILE A 107 2.86 10.28 5.20
C ILE A 107 1.72 9.76 4.30
N LEU A 108 2.08 9.33 3.10
CA LEU A 108 1.20 8.64 2.15
C LEU A 108 1.55 7.15 2.11
N CYS A 109 0.51 6.31 2.12
CA CYS A 109 0.60 4.85 2.09
C CYS A 109 0.14 4.32 0.72
N PRO A 110 0.97 4.41 -0.33
CA PRO A 110 0.63 3.84 -1.64
C PRO A 110 0.51 2.30 -1.60
N ASP A 111 0.96 1.65 -0.54
CA ASP A 111 0.89 0.20 -0.35
C ASP A 111 -0.41 -0.28 0.33
N ASN A 112 -1.37 0.61 0.65
CA ASN A 112 -2.66 0.25 1.24
C ASN A 112 -3.78 0.24 0.20
N LEU A 113 -4.68 -0.73 0.29
CA LEU A 113 -6.00 -0.67 -0.34
C LEU A 113 -6.92 0.36 0.35
N LEU A 114 -7.93 0.81 -0.37
CA LEU A 114 -9.01 1.64 0.18
C LEU A 114 -9.90 0.87 1.16
N ASP A 115 -10.12 -0.42 0.89
CA ASP A 115 -10.99 -1.30 1.65
C ASP A 115 -10.43 -2.73 1.72
N TYR A 116 -10.88 -3.48 2.73
CA TYR A 116 -10.49 -4.87 2.98
C TYR A 116 -11.74 -5.74 3.26
N PRO A 117 -12.67 -5.87 2.31
CA PRO A 117 -13.94 -6.55 2.53
C PRO A 117 -13.83 -8.08 2.71
N GLN A 118 -12.77 -8.70 2.18
CA GLN A 118 -12.58 -10.16 2.27
C GLN A 118 -12.00 -10.56 3.63
N ASN A 119 -12.55 -11.65 4.17
CA ASN A 119 -12.09 -12.28 5.40
C ASN A 119 -12.53 -13.74 5.41
N THR A 120 -11.78 -14.58 4.71
CA THR A 120 -12.09 -16.01 4.63
C THR A 120 -11.81 -16.73 5.95
N LEU A 121 -10.86 -16.25 6.77
CA LEU A 121 -10.58 -16.86 8.08
C LEU A 121 -11.83 -16.95 8.96
N LEU A 122 -12.66 -15.89 9.01
CA LEU A 122 -13.89 -15.89 9.80
C LEU A 122 -14.94 -16.91 9.35
N LYS A 123 -14.84 -17.44 8.13
CA LYS A 123 -15.81 -18.41 7.59
C LYS A 123 -15.42 -19.87 7.88
N LEU A 124 -14.16 -20.10 8.25
CA LEU A 124 -13.64 -21.45 8.49
C LEU A 124 -14.34 -22.10 9.69
N GLN A 125 -14.76 -23.34 9.51
CA GLN A 125 -15.19 -24.24 10.57
C GLN A 125 -13.98 -24.96 11.18
N ASP A 126 -14.20 -25.68 12.28
CA ASP A 126 -13.13 -26.46 12.90
C ASP A 126 -12.52 -27.46 11.91
N GLU A 127 -11.19 -27.58 11.93
CA GLU A 127 -10.38 -28.37 11.00
C GLU A 127 -10.43 -27.93 9.51
N ASP A 128 -11.16 -26.87 9.16
CA ASP A 128 -11.05 -26.27 7.83
C ASP A 128 -9.66 -25.68 7.60
N THR A 129 -9.26 -25.68 6.34
CA THR A 129 -7.92 -25.23 5.95
C THR A 129 -7.93 -24.22 4.81
N ILE A 130 -6.93 -23.34 4.82
CA ILE A 130 -6.54 -22.52 3.67
C ILE A 130 -5.11 -22.89 3.31
N ALA A 131 -4.91 -23.40 2.10
CA ALA A 131 -3.61 -23.66 1.53
C ALA A 131 -3.20 -22.53 0.58
N ILE A 132 -2.09 -21.86 0.85
CA ILE A 132 -1.43 -20.92 -0.05
C ILE A 132 -0.21 -21.64 -0.64
N ASN A 133 -0.31 -22.07 -1.90
CA ASN A 133 0.85 -22.58 -2.63
C ASN A 133 1.52 -21.43 -3.35
N PHE A 134 2.83 -21.29 -3.15
CA PHE A 134 3.63 -20.19 -3.66
C PHE A 134 4.78 -20.75 -4.49
N HIS A 135 4.98 -20.17 -5.67
CA HIS A 135 6.13 -20.41 -6.52
C HIS A 135 6.70 -19.07 -6.93
N SER A 136 7.97 -18.83 -6.64
CA SER A 136 8.72 -17.67 -7.13
C SER A 136 9.80 -18.14 -8.07
N GLN A 137 9.95 -17.47 -9.21
CA GLN A 137 11.05 -17.71 -10.14
C GLN A 137 11.65 -16.38 -10.57
N GLY A 138 12.96 -16.26 -10.45
CA GLY A 138 13.74 -15.17 -11.04
C GLY A 138 14.97 -15.68 -11.76
N CYS A 139 15.85 -14.77 -12.17
CA CYS A 139 17.09 -15.12 -12.88
C CYS A 139 18.04 -16.00 -12.05
N PHE A 140 18.02 -15.87 -10.72
CA PHE A 140 19.00 -16.50 -9.83
C PHE A 140 18.37 -17.32 -8.70
N HIS A 141 17.05 -17.49 -8.70
CA HIS A 141 16.37 -18.25 -7.67
C HIS A 141 15.11 -18.92 -8.20
N THR A 142 14.75 -20.03 -7.57
CA THR A 142 13.43 -20.62 -7.71
C THR A 142 13.02 -21.17 -6.36
N THR A 143 11.90 -20.71 -5.83
CA THR A 143 11.41 -21.06 -4.50
C THR A 143 10.00 -21.60 -4.63
N VAL A 144 9.74 -22.78 -4.06
CA VAL A 144 8.37 -23.30 -3.93
C VAL A 144 8.11 -23.60 -2.48
N SER A 145 7.08 -22.96 -1.94
CA SER A 145 6.70 -23.09 -0.53
C SER A 145 5.19 -23.13 -0.41
N LYS A 146 4.73 -23.63 0.73
CA LYS A 146 3.31 -23.70 1.03
C LYS A 146 3.07 -23.25 2.45
N ILE A 147 2.08 -22.38 2.64
CA ILE A 147 1.53 -22.07 3.95
C ILE A 147 0.17 -22.75 4.05
N LEU A 148 -0.03 -23.54 5.10
CA LEU A 148 -1.31 -24.13 5.44
C LEU A 148 -1.83 -23.49 6.73
N ILE A 149 -2.94 -22.78 6.65
CA ILE A 149 -3.66 -22.27 7.82
C ILE A 149 -4.76 -23.26 8.16
N ILE A 150 -4.88 -23.62 9.43
CA ILE A 150 -5.85 -24.59 9.95
C ILE A 150 -6.63 -23.90 11.07
N LYS A 151 -7.96 -23.94 11.00
CA LYS A 151 -8.83 -23.52 12.09
C LYS A 151 -8.89 -24.65 13.13
N GLN A 152 -8.65 -24.32 14.40
CA GLN A 152 -8.84 -25.23 15.54
C GLN A 152 -9.71 -24.52 16.56
N VAL A 153 -10.91 -25.00 16.85
CA VAL A 153 -11.90 -24.50 17.83
C VAL A 153 -11.89 -22.97 17.99
N ASP A 154 -11.02 -22.41 18.82
CA ASP A 154 -10.89 -20.99 19.16
C ASP A 154 -9.68 -20.26 18.57
N LYS A 155 -8.77 -20.95 17.89
CA LYS A 155 -7.51 -20.43 17.34
C LYS A 155 -7.26 -20.82 15.89
N TYR A 156 -6.16 -20.31 15.32
CA TYR A 156 -5.65 -20.73 14.02
C TYR A 156 -4.20 -21.17 14.17
N LEU A 157 -3.83 -22.25 13.49
CA LEU A 157 -2.44 -22.68 13.32
C LEU A 157 -1.99 -22.36 11.89
N ALA A 158 -0.77 -21.84 11.74
CA ALA A 158 -0.12 -21.73 10.45
C ALA A 158 1.06 -22.70 10.39
N ARG A 159 1.15 -23.45 9.29
CA ARG A 159 2.24 -24.39 9.00
C ARG A 159 2.95 -23.98 7.73
N LEU A 160 4.26 -23.83 7.80
CA LEU A 160 5.13 -23.59 6.65
C LEU A 160 5.72 -24.91 6.16
N TYR A 161 5.63 -25.15 4.86
CA TYR A 161 6.22 -26.28 4.19
C TYR A 161 7.14 -25.83 3.07
N ASP A 162 8.28 -26.51 2.96
CA ASP A 162 9.09 -26.51 1.76
C ASP A 162 8.55 -27.60 0.84
N VAL A 163 8.23 -27.22 -0.40
CA VAL A 163 7.69 -28.16 -1.37
C VAL A 163 8.87 -28.71 -2.15
N ASN A 164 9.22 -29.97 -1.91
CA ASN A 164 10.30 -30.61 -2.66
C ASN A 164 9.77 -30.98 -4.03
N TRP A 165 10.17 -30.23 -5.04
CA TRP A 165 9.84 -30.53 -6.42
C TRP A 165 11.14 -30.80 -7.19
N GLY A 166 11.01 -31.55 -8.28
CA GLY A 166 12.15 -31.82 -9.14
C GLY A 166 11.72 -32.09 -10.56
N TYR A 167 12.67 -32.04 -11.46
CA TYR A 167 12.47 -32.43 -12.85
C TYR A 167 12.78 -33.91 -13.00
N VAL A 168 11.86 -34.64 -13.62
CA VAL A 168 12.10 -36.01 -14.09
C VAL A 168 11.98 -36.01 -15.61
N THR A 169 13.11 -36.30 -16.25
CA THR A 169 13.18 -36.44 -17.70
C THR A 169 13.04 -37.91 -18.07
N LYS A 170 11.96 -38.25 -18.78
CA LYS A 170 11.79 -39.58 -19.39
C LYS A 170 11.50 -39.41 -20.87
N ARG A 171 12.25 -40.12 -21.73
CA ARG A 171 12.06 -40.11 -23.19
C ARG A 171 12.01 -38.70 -23.80
N LYS A 172 12.99 -37.85 -23.48
CA LYS A 172 13.07 -36.44 -23.91
C LYS A 172 11.90 -35.54 -23.48
N ARG A 173 11.03 -35.99 -22.56
CA ARG A 173 9.99 -35.17 -21.93
C ARG A 173 10.37 -34.92 -20.48
N THR A 174 10.52 -33.65 -20.13
CA THR A 174 10.75 -33.21 -18.75
C THR A 174 9.40 -32.95 -18.10
N LYS A 175 9.15 -33.58 -16.96
CA LYS A 175 7.98 -33.31 -16.11
C LYS A 175 8.44 -32.83 -14.75
N VAL A 176 7.72 -31.86 -14.19
CA VAL A 176 7.84 -31.52 -12.78
C VAL A 176 7.14 -32.59 -11.97
N VAL A 177 7.82 -33.12 -10.95
CA VAL A 177 7.25 -34.05 -9.97
C VAL A 177 7.36 -33.43 -8.59
N ASN A 178 6.27 -33.52 -7.82
CA ASN A 178 6.29 -33.25 -6.39
C ASN A 178 6.83 -34.51 -5.68
N ARG A 179 7.88 -34.35 -4.89
CA ARG A 179 8.54 -35.41 -4.09
C ARG A 179 8.11 -35.41 -2.63
N GLY A 180 7.15 -34.57 -2.27
CA GLY A 180 6.58 -34.42 -0.93
C GLY A 180 6.82 -33.04 -0.35
N ASP A 181 5.98 -32.68 0.61
CA ASP A 181 6.09 -31.45 1.38
C ASP A 181 6.86 -31.75 2.68
N SER A 182 7.87 -30.96 3.01
CA SER A 182 8.60 -31.04 4.27
C SER A 182 8.12 -29.94 5.22
N LEU A 183 7.57 -30.31 6.38
CA LEU A 183 7.16 -29.34 7.39
C LEU A 183 8.39 -28.61 7.94
N VAL A 184 8.41 -27.29 7.80
CA VAL A 184 9.49 -26.42 8.28
C VAL A 184 9.17 -25.89 9.67
N LYS A 185 7.95 -25.34 9.84
CA LYS A 185 7.57 -24.67 11.08
C LYS A 185 6.06 -24.67 11.29
N THR A 186 5.64 -24.73 12.55
CA THR A 186 4.24 -24.54 12.96
C THR A 186 4.17 -23.44 14.00
N VAL A 187 3.18 -22.56 13.88
CA VAL A 187 2.92 -21.47 14.84
C VAL A 187 1.44 -21.35 15.12
N THR A 188 1.08 -20.93 16.33
CA THR A 188 -0.26 -20.42 16.62
C THR A 188 -0.32 -18.97 16.15
N MET A 189 -1.30 -18.64 15.31
CA MET A 189 -1.45 -17.29 14.76
C MET A 189 -1.89 -16.31 15.85
N THR A 190 -1.22 -15.17 15.92
CA THR A 190 -1.63 -14.02 16.73
C THR A 190 -2.71 -13.19 16.03
N LYS A 191 -3.30 -12.22 16.76
CA LYS A 191 -4.24 -11.25 16.17
C LYS A 191 -3.61 -10.48 15.00
N GLN A 192 -2.33 -10.12 15.10
CA GLN A 192 -1.61 -9.43 14.02
C GLN A 192 -1.48 -10.34 12.79
N ASN A 193 -1.16 -11.63 12.97
CA ASN A 193 -1.08 -12.57 11.85
C ASN A 193 -2.42 -12.72 11.11
N ILE A 194 -3.54 -12.72 11.84
CA ILE A 194 -4.88 -12.75 11.25
C ILE A 194 -5.13 -11.48 10.42
N GLN A 195 -4.75 -10.31 10.92
CA GLN A 195 -4.87 -9.05 10.19
C GLN A 195 -4.00 -9.03 8.93
N ASP A 196 -2.77 -9.54 9.02
CA ASP A 196 -1.84 -9.62 7.90
C ASP A 196 -2.34 -10.59 6.82
N PHE A 197 -2.96 -11.72 7.21
CA PHE A 197 -3.64 -12.60 6.26
C PHE A 197 -4.79 -11.90 5.55
N ASN A 198 -5.68 -11.23 6.30
CA ASN A 198 -6.81 -10.54 5.70
C ASN A 198 -6.34 -9.44 4.74
N ARG A 199 -5.27 -8.72 5.09
CA ARG A 199 -4.62 -7.76 4.19
C ARG A 199 -4.16 -8.45 2.90
N PHE A 200 -3.38 -9.52 3.01
CA PHE A 200 -2.92 -10.32 1.87
C PHE A 200 -4.07 -10.82 0.97
N GLU A 201 -5.13 -11.37 1.57
CA GLU A 201 -6.29 -11.91 0.86
C GLU A 201 -7.00 -10.85 0.01
N ASN A 202 -7.06 -9.62 0.49
CA ASN A 202 -7.65 -8.52 -0.27
C ASN A 202 -6.69 -8.01 -1.35
N GLU A 203 -5.42 -7.81 -1.01
CA GLU A 203 -4.39 -7.26 -1.91
C GLU A 203 -4.12 -8.14 -3.12
N ILE A 204 -4.14 -9.46 -2.97
CA ILE A 204 -3.90 -10.41 -4.07
C ILE A 204 -4.95 -10.33 -5.18
N ASN A 205 -6.06 -9.61 -4.98
CA ASN A 205 -7.03 -9.34 -6.04
C ASN A 205 -6.61 -8.21 -6.99
N PHE A 206 -5.60 -7.43 -6.59
CA PHE A 206 -5.14 -6.25 -7.31
C PHE A 206 -3.68 -6.37 -7.77
N VAL A 207 -3.04 -7.50 -7.47
CA VAL A 207 -1.71 -7.80 -8.01
C VAL A 207 -1.82 -8.04 -9.50
N ASN A 208 -0.81 -7.58 -10.22
CA ASN A 208 -0.78 -7.70 -11.66
C ASN A 208 0.57 -8.30 -12.07
N ASP A 209 0.54 -8.97 -13.22
CA ASP A 209 1.76 -9.27 -13.93
C ASP A 209 2.49 -7.95 -14.29
N GLY A 210 3.82 -7.99 -14.34
CA GLY A 210 4.65 -6.80 -14.41
C GLY A 210 6.01 -7.03 -15.08
N GLY A 211 6.80 -5.96 -15.19
CA GLY A 211 8.08 -5.95 -15.90
C GLY A 211 9.29 -6.34 -15.05
N CYS A 212 9.10 -7.09 -13.96
CA CYS A 212 10.21 -7.55 -13.15
C CYS A 212 10.83 -8.85 -13.72
N THR A 213 12.09 -9.11 -13.37
CA THR A 213 12.76 -10.38 -13.67
C THR A 213 12.31 -11.53 -12.78
N THR A 214 11.57 -11.22 -11.71
CA THR A 214 11.00 -12.19 -10.78
C THR A 214 9.49 -12.21 -10.95
N THR A 215 8.93 -13.40 -11.03
CA THR A 215 7.49 -13.62 -11.08
C THR A 215 7.09 -14.57 -9.97
N ASP A 216 6.02 -14.20 -9.27
CA ASP A 216 5.43 -14.96 -8.17
C ASP A 216 4.06 -15.50 -8.59
N TRP A 217 3.85 -16.80 -8.45
CA TRP A 217 2.58 -17.47 -8.70
C TRP A 217 1.97 -17.97 -7.40
N TYR A 218 0.67 -17.81 -7.31
CA TYR A 218 -0.15 -18.18 -6.16
C TYR A 218 -1.26 -19.12 -6.59
N ASP A 219 -1.47 -20.19 -5.84
CA ASP A 219 -2.64 -21.05 -5.90
C ASP A 219 -3.19 -21.24 -4.48
N ILE A 220 -4.25 -20.50 -4.17
CA ILE A 220 -4.89 -20.41 -2.85
C ILE A 220 -6.18 -21.21 -2.87
N LYS A 221 -6.30 -22.17 -1.95
CA LYS A 221 -7.43 -23.09 -1.88
C LYS A 221 -7.96 -23.27 -0.47
N SER A 222 -9.28 -23.24 -0.34
CA SER A 222 -10.07 -23.68 0.80
C SER A 222 -11.46 -24.11 0.30
N SER A 223 -12.34 -24.53 1.21
CA SER A 223 -13.77 -24.74 0.93
C SER A 223 -14.51 -23.45 0.52
N TYR A 224 -13.96 -22.28 0.87
CA TYR A 224 -14.59 -20.96 0.65
C TYR A 224 -13.86 -20.08 -0.36
N LEU A 225 -12.65 -20.47 -0.77
CA LEU A 225 -11.76 -19.68 -1.60
C LEU A 225 -11.03 -20.57 -2.60
N ASN A 226 -11.06 -20.20 -3.88
CA ASN A 226 -10.27 -20.82 -4.91
C ASN A 226 -9.72 -19.73 -5.83
N LYS A 227 -8.46 -19.36 -5.64
CA LYS A 227 -7.85 -18.20 -6.28
C LYS A 227 -6.49 -18.58 -6.85
N LYS A 228 -6.28 -18.20 -8.12
CA LYS A 228 -4.95 -18.14 -8.72
C LYS A 228 -4.59 -16.69 -9.00
N ALA A 229 -3.34 -16.34 -8.78
CA ALA A 229 -2.83 -15.00 -9.04
C ALA A 229 -1.36 -15.08 -9.48
N THR A 230 -0.92 -14.02 -10.17
CA THR A 230 0.47 -13.85 -10.60
C THR A 230 0.87 -12.41 -10.32
N ASP A 231 1.98 -12.24 -9.59
CA ASP A 231 2.59 -10.94 -9.33
C ASP A 231 3.95 -10.86 -10.03
N GLY A 232 4.07 -9.94 -10.98
CA GLY A 232 5.33 -9.60 -11.65
C GLY A 232 5.80 -8.18 -11.31
N SER A 233 5.20 -7.53 -10.30
CA SER A 233 5.45 -6.12 -9.99
C SER A 233 6.74 -5.86 -9.21
N CYS A 234 7.21 -6.87 -8.45
CA CYS A 234 8.29 -6.79 -7.46
C CYS A 234 8.09 -5.76 -6.34
N SER A 235 6.87 -5.24 -6.17
CA SER A 235 6.58 -4.22 -5.15
C SER A 235 5.63 -4.70 -4.06
N TRP A 236 4.84 -5.74 -4.32
CA TRP A 236 3.85 -6.20 -3.34
C TRP A 236 4.46 -7.13 -2.29
N GLY A 237 5.15 -8.20 -2.73
CA GLY A 237 5.90 -9.13 -1.87
C GLY A 237 5.04 -9.94 -0.90
N GLY A 238 3.73 -10.09 -1.17
CA GLY A 238 2.74 -10.55 -0.19
C GLY A 238 3.08 -11.84 0.54
N PHE A 239 3.63 -12.84 -0.17
CA PHE A 239 4.03 -14.11 0.46
C PHE A 239 5.15 -13.94 1.49
N TYR A 240 6.17 -13.15 1.15
CA TYR A 240 7.31 -12.90 2.03
C TYR A 240 6.88 -12.15 3.29
N TYR A 241 5.96 -11.18 3.15
CA TYR A 241 5.36 -10.51 4.31
C TYR A 241 4.59 -11.47 5.21
N LEU A 242 3.76 -12.36 4.65
CA LEU A 242 3.07 -13.38 5.44
C LEU A 242 4.05 -14.31 6.15
N ARG A 243 5.08 -14.79 5.43
CA ARG A 243 6.08 -15.70 5.98
C ARG A 243 6.83 -15.04 7.14
N LYS A 244 7.28 -13.79 6.97
CA LYS A 244 7.91 -13.00 8.02
C LYS A 244 6.98 -12.75 9.20
N SER A 245 5.73 -12.35 8.95
CA SER A 245 4.74 -12.10 9.99
C SER A 245 4.47 -13.34 10.83
N PHE A 246 4.23 -14.49 10.19
CA PHE A 246 3.79 -15.70 10.88
C PHE A 246 4.97 -16.41 11.55
N PHE A 247 6.09 -16.48 10.85
CA PHE A 247 7.20 -17.37 11.22
C PHE A 247 8.44 -16.62 11.71
N GLY A 248 8.51 -15.29 11.57
CA GLY A 248 9.67 -14.49 12.01
C GLY A 248 10.90 -14.65 11.12
N ASP A 249 10.75 -15.22 9.92
CA ASP A 249 11.85 -15.46 9.00
C ASP A 249 12.47 -14.13 8.53
N ARG A 250 13.79 -14.10 8.44
CA ARG A 250 14.54 -13.00 7.81
C ARG A 250 14.65 -13.31 6.31
N GLU A 251 14.30 -12.32 5.48
CA GLU A 251 14.58 -12.34 4.04
C GLU A 251 16.08 -12.44 3.77
#